data_AF-A0A1J5L7W2-F1
#
_entry.id   AF-A0A1J5L7W2-F1
#
_cell.length_a   1.000
_cell.length_b   1.000
_cell.length_c   1.000
_cell.angle_alpha   90.00
_cell.angle_beta   90.00
_cell.angle_gamma   90.00
#
_symmetry.space_group_name_H-M   'P 1'
#
loop_
_entity.id
_entity.type
_entity.pdbx_description
1 polymer ?
#
loop_
_entity_poly.entity_id
_entity_poly.type
_entity_poly.pdbx_seq_one_letter_code
_entity_poly.pdbx_strand_id
1 'polypeptide(L)'
;MSHSQRRLPSASNQNGSVYIIAIFVLVVMGFLGAALTRMEWSNNDALTRDALGTQAWLLSHSANELVLTHMYPLNASAAVSSNCTSPMPSDIQNALLALASQQANCSEVSTVCSSLGTLDDEDFYKVESTAICGTGINHVQRMQEVWVKE
;
A
#
# COMPACT_ATOMS: atom_id res chain seq x y z
N MET A 1 -69.80 -49.49 35.47
CA MET A 1 -69.46 -49.10 34.09
C MET A 1 -68.06 -48.53 34.09
N SER A 2 -67.15 -49.18 33.35
CA SER A 2 -65.69 -49.05 33.43
C SER A 2 -65.19 -47.85 32.59
N HIS A 3 -64.43 -46.94 33.20
CA HIS A 3 -63.74 -45.86 32.49
C HIS A 3 -62.32 -46.28 32.10
N SER A 4 -62.14 -46.53 30.81
CA SER A 4 -60.86 -46.86 30.18
C SER A 4 -59.90 -45.67 30.20
N GLN A 5 -58.75 -45.82 30.87
CA GLN A 5 -57.65 -44.85 30.82
C GLN A 5 -56.88 -45.01 29.49
N ARG A 6 -56.89 -43.97 28.65
CA ARG A 6 -56.04 -43.88 27.45
C ARG A 6 -54.62 -43.51 27.88
N ARG A 7 -53.67 -44.45 27.77
CA ARG A 7 -52.24 -44.17 27.94
C ARG A 7 -51.75 -43.38 26.72
N LEU A 8 -51.24 -42.17 26.95
CA LEU A 8 -50.51 -41.41 25.94
C LEU A 8 -49.19 -42.15 25.63
N PRO A 9 -48.83 -42.33 24.34
CA PRO A 9 -47.59 -42.98 23.98
C PRO A 9 -46.42 -42.10 24.45
N SER A 10 -45.56 -42.67 25.30
CA SER A 10 -44.27 -42.08 25.63
C SER A 10 -43.45 -42.01 24.34
N ALA A 11 -43.07 -40.80 23.93
CA ALA A 11 -42.11 -40.61 22.85
C ALA A 11 -40.81 -41.32 23.26
N SER A 12 -40.54 -42.47 22.63
CA SER A 12 -39.29 -43.19 22.79
C SER A 12 -38.14 -42.26 22.41
N ASN A 13 -37.24 -42.02 23.36
CA ASN A 13 -36.01 -41.23 23.20
C ASN A 13 -35.09 -41.81 22.10
N GLN A 14 -35.38 -41.54 20.83
CA GLN A 14 -34.44 -41.77 19.73
C GLN A 14 -33.45 -40.60 19.65
N ASN A 15 -32.53 -40.54 20.62
CA ASN A 15 -31.52 -39.49 20.77
C ASN A 15 -30.26 -39.70 19.90
N GLY A 16 -30.31 -40.58 18.90
CA GLY A 16 -29.13 -40.99 18.11
C GLY A 16 -28.85 -40.17 16.85
N SER A 17 -29.89 -39.74 16.11
CA SER A 17 -29.71 -39.02 14.83
C SER A 17 -29.48 -37.52 14.99
N VAL A 18 -30.08 -36.90 16.02
CA VAL A 18 -29.98 -35.46 16.27
C VAL A 18 -28.54 -35.03 16.59
N TYR A 19 -27.81 -35.86 17.34
CA TYR A 19 -26.42 -35.56 17.71
C TYR A 19 -25.49 -35.57 16.49
N ILE A 20 -25.70 -36.50 15.56
CA ILE A 20 -24.92 -36.60 14.32
C ILE A 20 -25.17 -35.39 13.42
N ILE A 21 -26.44 -34.97 13.29
CA ILE A 21 -26.81 -33.78 12.51
C ILE A 21 -26.19 -32.52 13.14
N ALA A 22 -26.25 -32.38 14.46
CA ALA A 22 -25.66 -31.24 15.16
C ALA A 22 -24.14 -31.14 14.94
N ILE A 23 -23.41 -32.27 15.06
CA ILE A 23 -21.96 -32.30 14.81
C ILE A 23 -21.66 -31.94 13.35
N PHE A 24 -22.41 -32.47 12.39
CA PHE A 24 -22.21 -32.16 10.97
C PHE A 24 -22.35 -30.65 10.70
N VAL A 25 -23.41 -30.03 11.23
CA VAL A 25 -23.64 -28.58 11.08
C VAL A 25 -22.52 -27.77 11.73
N LEU A 26 -22.09 -28.14 12.95
CA LEU A 26 -20.98 -27.48 13.64
C LEU A 26 -19.68 -27.56 12.84
N VAL A 27 -19.37 -28.72 12.26
CA VAL A 27 -18.18 -28.91 11.43
C VAL A 27 -18.27 -28.06 10.18
N VAL A 28 -19.38 -28.09 9.45
CA VAL A 28 -19.57 -27.30 8.21
C VAL A 28 -19.48 -25.79 8.49
N MET A 29 -20.18 -25.29 9.52
CA MET A 29 -20.12 -23.88 9.90
C MET A 29 -18.73 -23.49 10.41
N GLY A 30 -18.02 -24.40 11.09
CA GLY A 30 -16.62 -24.19 11.49
C GLY A 30 -15.68 -24.05 10.29
N PHE A 31 -15.84 -24.90 9.26
CA PHE A 31 -15.07 -24.78 8.02
C PHE A 31 -15.36 -23.48 7.26
N LEU A 32 -16.64 -23.09 7.16
CA LEU A 32 -17.03 -21.82 6.53
C LEU A 32 -16.49 -20.61 7.30
N GLY A 33 -16.61 -20.61 8.63
CA GLY A 33 -16.06 -19.56 9.47
C GLY A 33 -14.54 -19.43 9.32
N ALA A 34 -13.82 -20.55 9.33
CA ALA A 34 -12.37 -20.56 9.14
C ALA A 34 -11.95 -20.03 7.75
N ALA A 35 -12.71 -20.35 6.70
CA ALA A 35 -12.47 -19.82 5.36
C ALA A 35 -12.67 -18.30 5.30
N LEU A 36 -13.73 -17.77 5.91
CA LEU A 36 -14.01 -16.34 5.97
C LEU A 36 -12.93 -15.57 6.75
N THR A 37 -12.49 -16.09 7.90
CA THR A 37 -11.41 -15.46 8.66
C THR A 37 -10.14 -15.35 7.81
N ARG A 38 -9.76 -16.40 7.08
CA ARG A 38 -8.59 -16.34 6.17
C ARG A 38 -8.75 -15.28 5.07
N MET A 39 -9.95 -15.13 4.51
CA MET A 39 -10.22 -14.08 3.53
C MET A 39 -10.07 -12.67 4.13
N GLU A 40 -10.51 -12.46 5.36
CA GLU A 40 -10.39 -11.17 6.05
C GLU A 40 -8.93 -10.77 6.29
N TRP A 41 -8.07 -11.69 6.72
CA TRP A 41 -6.63 -11.46 6.83
C TRP A 41 -6.01 -11.06 5.48
N SER A 42 -6.37 -11.77 4.41
CA SER A 42 -5.88 -11.45 3.07
C SER A 42 -6.35 -10.08 2.59
N ASN A 43 -7.58 -9.67 2.94
CA ASN A 43 -8.13 -8.38 2.56
C ASN A 43 -7.41 -7.23 3.28
N ASN A 44 -7.18 -7.38 4.59
CA ASN A 44 -6.43 -6.38 5.36
C ASN A 44 -5.01 -6.18 4.84
N ASP A 45 -4.34 -7.24 4.40
CA ASP A 45 -3.01 -7.14 3.76
C ASP A 45 -3.06 -6.36 2.44
N ALA A 46 -4.03 -6.69 1.57
CA ALA A 46 -4.22 -6.00 0.30
C ALA A 46 -4.52 -4.50 0.50
N LEU A 47 -5.45 -4.16 1.41
CA LEU A 47 -5.78 -2.77 1.73
C LEU A 47 -4.58 -2.00 2.28
N THR A 48 -3.75 -2.65 3.12
CA THR A 48 -2.53 -2.04 3.63
C THR A 48 -1.55 -1.74 2.51
N ARG A 49 -1.36 -2.67 1.56
CA ARG A 49 -0.46 -2.48 0.41
C ARG A 49 -0.95 -1.40 -0.55
N ASP A 50 -2.26 -1.27 -0.74
CA ASP A 50 -2.85 -0.20 -1.54
C ASP A 50 -2.63 1.16 -0.87
N ALA A 51 -2.88 1.26 0.44
CA ALA A 51 -2.62 2.49 1.20
C ALA A 51 -1.14 2.89 1.15
N LEU A 52 -0.21 1.96 1.42
CA LEU A 52 1.23 2.21 1.31
C LEU A 52 1.65 2.57 -0.12
N GLY A 53 1.04 1.96 -1.14
CA GLY A 53 1.30 2.26 -2.54
C GLY A 53 0.87 3.67 -2.92
N THR A 54 -0.27 4.15 -2.43
CA THR A 54 -0.70 5.54 -2.64
C THR A 54 0.20 6.54 -1.91
N GLN A 55 0.63 6.23 -0.68
CA GLN A 55 1.58 7.04 0.07
C GLN A 55 2.93 7.14 -0.64
N ALA A 56 3.49 6.02 -1.11
CA ALA A 56 4.73 6.00 -1.88
C ALA A 56 4.60 6.78 -3.21
N TRP A 57 3.46 6.66 -3.89
CA TRP A 57 3.20 7.42 -5.12
C TRP A 57 3.14 8.92 -4.86
N LEU A 58 2.40 9.36 -3.85
CA LEU A 58 2.31 10.78 -3.48
C LEU A 58 3.66 11.34 -3.04
N LEU A 59 4.41 10.60 -2.21
CA LEU A 59 5.71 11.03 -1.71
C LEU A 59 6.73 11.18 -2.85
N SER A 60 6.81 10.21 -3.76
CA SER A 60 7.70 10.30 -4.94
C SER A 60 7.29 11.43 -5.89
N HIS A 61 5.99 11.67 -6.05
CA HIS A 61 5.50 12.80 -6.84
C HIS A 61 5.85 14.15 -6.18
N SER A 62 5.63 14.31 -4.88
CA SER A 62 6.00 15.51 -4.14
C SER A 62 7.52 15.75 -4.11
N ALA A 63 8.33 14.69 -4.09
CA ALA A 63 9.78 14.79 -4.22
C ALA A 63 10.19 15.35 -5.59
N ASN A 64 9.54 14.91 -6.68
CA ASN A 64 9.77 15.49 -8.00
C ASN A 64 9.40 16.99 -8.02
N GLU A 65 8.23 17.37 -7.51
CA GLU A 65 7.83 18.78 -7.44
C GLU A 65 8.83 19.62 -6.64
N LEU A 66 9.31 19.13 -5.50
CA LEU A 66 10.35 19.79 -4.72
C LEU A 66 11.61 20.02 -5.56
N VAL A 67 12.12 19.00 -6.25
CA VAL A 67 13.30 19.13 -7.11
C VAL A 67 13.05 20.09 -8.27
N LEU A 68 11.87 20.07 -8.87
CA LEU A 68 11.48 20.98 -9.95
C LEU A 68 11.47 22.44 -9.49
N THR A 69 11.05 22.74 -8.25
CA THR A 69 11.13 24.11 -7.71
C THR A 69 12.56 24.61 -7.57
N HIS A 70 13.53 23.72 -7.34
CA HIS A 70 14.94 24.06 -7.32
C HIS A 70 15.52 24.22 -8.73
N MET A 71 15.04 23.44 -9.70
CA MET A 71 15.45 23.52 -11.11
C MET A 71 14.90 24.77 -11.80
N TYR A 72 13.69 25.19 -11.46
CA TYR A 72 12.98 26.34 -12.02
C TYR A 72 12.64 27.38 -10.94
N PRO A 73 13.63 28.14 -10.44
CA PRO A 73 13.40 29.16 -9.43
C PRO A 73 12.57 30.33 -9.99
N LEU A 74 11.70 30.93 -9.15
CA LEU A 74 10.80 32.02 -9.57
C LEU A 74 11.52 33.32 -9.98
N ASN A 75 12.72 33.58 -9.42
CA ASN A 75 13.45 34.85 -9.59
C ASN A 75 14.79 34.69 -10.32
N ALA A 76 15.06 33.54 -10.94
CA ALA A 76 16.30 33.29 -11.67
C ALA A 76 16.01 32.43 -12.91
N SER A 77 16.99 32.37 -13.83
CA SER A 77 16.94 31.45 -14.96
C SER A 77 16.92 30.00 -14.48
N ALA A 78 16.40 29.10 -15.33
CA ALA A 78 16.48 27.67 -15.09
C ALA A 78 17.94 27.27 -14.83
N ALA A 79 18.14 26.44 -13.82
CA ALA A 79 19.45 26.03 -13.33
C ALA A 79 19.57 24.50 -13.37
N VAL A 80 18.99 23.88 -14.39
CA VAL A 80 18.81 22.43 -14.51
C VAL A 80 20.17 21.75 -14.63
N SER A 81 21.03 22.21 -15.52
CA SER A 81 22.41 21.73 -15.70
C SER A 81 23.22 21.73 -14.41
N SER A 82 23.11 22.80 -13.61
CA SER A 82 23.87 22.94 -12.36
C SER A 82 23.27 22.15 -11.20
N ASN A 83 21.96 21.92 -11.19
CA ASN A 83 21.26 21.24 -10.09
C ASN A 83 21.06 19.74 -10.35
N CYS A 84 21.14 19.31 -11.62
CA CYS A 84 21.10 17.91 -12.03
C CYS A 84 22.45 17.22 -11.79
N THR A 85 22.83 17.05 -10.52
CA THR A 85 24.05 16.35 -10.13
C THR A 85 23.72 14.99 -9.51
N SER A 86 24.65 14.05 -9.61
CA SER A 86 24.59 12.77 -8.89
C SER A 86 25.81 12.65 -7.98
N PRO A 87 25.66 12.72 -6.64
CA PRO A 87 24.38 12.89 -5.91
C PRO A 87 23.81 14.32 -6.02
N MET A 88 22.52 14.47 -5.75
CA MET A 88 21.84 15.78 -5.70
C MET A 88 22.50 16.73 -4.69
N PRO A 89 22.35 18.06 -4.82
CA PRO A 89 22.82 19.01 -3.82
C PRO A 89 22.30 18.71 -2.40
N SER A 90 23.11 18.99 -1.37
CA SER A 90 22.77 18.67 0.02
C SER A 90 21.48 19.33 0.51
N ASP A 91 21.17 20.52 0.02
CA ASP A 91 19.95 21.24 0.39
C ASP A 91 18.69 20.51 -0.10
N ILE A 92 18.74 19.95 -1.31
CA ILE A 92 17.67 19.13 -1.88
C ILE A 92 17.54 17.82 -1.10
N GLN A 93 18.66 17.16 -0.79
CA GLN A 93 18.64 15.93 0.01
C GLN A 93 18.04 16.15 1.40
N ASN A 94 18.41 17.23 2.08
CA ASN A 94 17.86 17.58 3.38
C ASN A 94 16.35 17.87 3.32
N ALA A 95 15.90 18.55 2.27
CA ALA A 95 14.49 18.83 2.05
C ALA A 95 13.68 17.55 1.71
N LEU A 96 14.26 16.62 0.94
CA LEU A 96 13.70 15.30 0.68
C LEU A 96 13.59 14.45 1.96
N LEU A 97 14.62 14.44 2.80
CA LEU A 97 14.60 13.79 4.11
C LEU A 97 13.52 14.37 5.02
N ALA A 98 13.39 15.70 5.06
CA ALA A 98 12.33 16.37 5.79
C ALA A 98 10.95 15.96 5.28
N LEU A 99 10.75 15.91 3.96
CA LEU A 99 9.50 15.47 3.34
C LEU A 99 9.16 14.02 3.71
N ALA A 100 10.14 13.12 3.67
CA ALA A 100 9.95 11.72 4.07
C ALA A 100 9.55 11.60 5.54
N SER A 101 10.18 12.38 6.43
CA SER A 101 9.91 12.34 7.88
C SER A 101 8.48 12.76 8.25
N GLN A 102 7.81 13.54 7.40
CA GLN A 102 6.43 13.96 7.62
C GLN A 102 5.41 12.90 7.18
N GLN A 103 5.84 11.92 6.40
CA GLN A 103 4.97 10.90 5.84
C GLN A 103 5.02 9.63 6.68
N ALA A 104 3.94 9.37 7.41
CA ALA A 104 3.82 8.18 8.25
C ALA A 104 4.02 6.91 7.41
N ASN A 105 4.79 5.96 7.96
CA ASN A 105 5.13 4.69 7.33
C ASN A 105 6.00 4.79 6.05
N CYS A 106 6.56 5.95 5.71
CA CYS A 106 7.58 6.05 4.66
C CYS A 106 8.95 6.29 5.30
N SER A 107 9.94 5.49 4.91
CA SER A 107 11.27 5.53 5.51
C SER A 107 12.30 6.25 4.65
N GLU A 108 12.08 6.27 3.33
CA GLU A 108 13.08 6.74 2.39
C GLU A 108 12.43 7.37 1.16
N VAL A 109 12.97 8.51 0.76
CA VAL A 109 12.74 9.11 -0.55
C VAL A 109 14.09 9.56 -1.11
N SER A 110 14.36 9.17 -2.34
CA SER A 110 15.60 9.51 -3.03
C SER A 110 15.28 9.98 -4.44
N THR A 111 16.07 10.93 -4.93
CA THR A 111 15.93 11.44 -6.29
C THR A 111 17.25 11.38 -7.01
N VAL A 112 17.24 10.85 -8.21
CA VAL A 112 18.39 10.76 -9.11
C VAL A 112 18.12 11.63 -10.33
N CYS A 113 19.10 12.41 -10.75
CA CYS A 113 19.06 13.15 -12.01
C CYS A 113 20.10 12.63 -12.98
N SER A 114 19.72 12.53 -14.25
CA SER A 114 20.60 12.09 -15.34
C SER A 114 20.38 12.96 -16.58
N SER A 115 21.46 13.39 -17.22
CA SER A 115 21.39 14.06 -18.52
C SER A 115 21.14 13.04 -19.63
N LEU A 116 20.18 13.34 -20.50
CA LEU A 116 19.81 12.52 -21.67
C LEU A 116 20.53 12.99 -22.95
N GLY A 117 21.15 14.16 -22.91
CA GLY A 117 21.83 14.80 -24.04
C GLY A 117 21.03 15.96 -24.65
N THR A 118 21.59 16.53 -25.70
CA THR A 118 21.05 17.70 -26.40
C THR A 118 20.25 17.28 -27.63
N LEU A 119 19.06 17.85 -27.82
CA LEU A 119 18.25 17.70 -29.02
C LEU A 119 17.69 19.07 -29.41
N ASP A 120 17.92 19.48 -30.66
CA ASP A 120 17.45 20.78 -31.21
C ASP A 120 17.95 22.00 -30.40
N ASP A 121 19.25 21.98 -30.03
CA ASP A 121 19.89 22.98 -29.16
C ASP A 121 19.30 23.10 -27.74
N GLU A 122 18.44 22.16 -27.31
CA GLU A 122 17.92 22.06 -25.94
C GLU A 122 18.49 20.83 -25.20
N ASP A 123 18.93 21.01 -23.96
CA ASP A 123 19.44 19.92 -23.11
C ASP A 123 18.29 19.25 -22.34
N PHE A 124 18.20 17.93 -22.45
CA PHE A 124 17.20 17.13 -21.76
C PHE A 124 17.79 16.43 -20.54
N TYR A 125 17.02 16.44 -19.46
CA TYR A 125 17.37 15.75 -18.23
C TYR A 125 16.19 14.92 -17.73
N LYS A 126 16.52 13.83 -17.05
CA LYS A 126 15.58 12.88 -16.47
C LYS A 126 15.75 12.89 -14.96
N VAL A 127 14.69 13.25 -14.26
CA VAL A 127 14.58 13.24 -12.80
C VAL A 127 13.74 12.05 -12.39
N GLU A 128 14.29 11.20 -11.55
CA GLU A 128 13.65 9.98 -11.08
C GLU A 128 13.61 9.97 -9.55
N SER A 129 12.42 10.13 -8.98
CA SER A 129 12.21 10.06 -7.54
C SER A 129 11.63 8.70 -7.15
N THR A 130 12.28 8.03 -6.21
CA THR A 130 11.86 6.77 -5.63
C THR A 130 11.47 6.97 -4.17
N ALA A 131 10.28 6.50 -3.80
CA ALA A 131 9.81 6.50 -2.42
C ALA A 131 9.54 5.07 -1.96
N ILE A 132 9.93 4.79 -0.72
CA ILE A 132 9.79 3.49 -0.07
C ILE A 132 8.95 3.66 1.19
N CYS A 133 7.84 2.93 1.25
CA CYS A 133 6.91 2.95 2.36
C CYS A 133 6.57 1.54 2.85
N GLY A 134 6.43 1.41 4.16
CA GLY A 134 6.07 0.22 4.90
C GLY A 134 7.27 -0.49 5.52
N THR A 135 6.99 -1.58 6.24
CA THR A 135 8.00 -2.38 6.95
C THR A 135 7.67 -3.87 6.88
N GLY A 136 8.68 -4.72 6.98
CA GLY A 136 8.50 -6.18 7.02
C GLY A 136 7.83 -6.73 5.76
N ILE A 137 6.70 -7.41 5.93
CA ILE A 137 5.93 -8.05 4.84
C ILE A 137 5.23 -7.05 3.92
N ASN A 138 4.92 -5.86 4.44
CA ASN A 138 4.20 -4.82 3.73
C ASN A 138 5.16 -3.70 3.37
N HIS A 139 6.03 -3.99 2.39
CA HIS A 139 7.04 -3.07 1.87
C HIS A 139 6.70 -2.74 0.42
N VAL A 140 6.50 -1.45 0.13
CA VAL A 140 6.06 -0.96 -1.19
C VAL A 140 7.00 0.14 -1.66
N GLN A 141 7.47 0.02 -2.89
CA GLN A 141 8.29 1.01 -3.56
C GLN A 141 7.55 1.55 -4.78
N ARG A 142 7.60 2.87 -4.97
CA ARG A 142 7.10 3.54 -6.17
C ARG A 142 8.18 4.49 -6.69
N MET A 143 8.24 4.59 -8.01
CA MET A 143 9.19 5.43 -8.74
C MET A 143 8.41 6.33 -9.68
N GLN A 144 8.74 7.61 -9.71
CA GLN A 144 8.13 8.62 -10.58
C GLN A 144 9.23 9.33 -11.35
N GLU A 145 9.07 9.36 -12.67
CA GLU A 145 10.00 9.97 -13.60
C GLU A 145 9.39 11.25 -14.19
N VAL A 146 10.21 12.30 -14.30
CA VAL A 146 9.85 13.55 -14.97
C VAL A 146 11.00 13.96 -15.88
N TRP A 147 10.64 14.42 -17.08
CA TRP A 147 11.57 14.90 -18.09
C TRP A 147 11.53 16.41 -18.07
N VAL A 148 12.71 17.01 -17.99
CA VAL A 148 12.87 18.45 -17.92
C VAL A 148 13.82 18.90 -19.02
N LYS A 149 13.57 20.09 -19.53
CA LYS A 149 14.41 20.73 -20.52
C LYS A 149 15.00 22.00 -19.93
N GLU A 150 16.21 22.35 -20.32
CA GLU A 150 16.79 23.65 -20.02
C GLU A 150 16.61 24.61 -21.19
#